data_AF-A0A1V8Q4N9-F1
#
_entry.id   AF-A0A1V8Q4N9-F1
#
_cell.length_a   1.000
_cell.length_b   1.000
_cell.length_c   1.000
_cell.angle_alpha   90.00
_cell.angle_beta   90.00
_cell.angle_gamma   90.00
#
_symmetry.space_group_name_H-M   'P 1'
#
loop_
_entity.id
_entity.type
_entity.pdbx_description
1 polymer ?
#
loop_
_entity_poly.entity_id
_entity_poly.type
_entity_poly.pdbx_seq_one_letter_code
_entity_poly.pdbx_strand_id
1 'polypeptide(L)'
;MALLTPKDIREHTFQTVRFKEGYDVDEVDDFLDQVTETVEALGKQAVAVGQATQSLGPDVAGLNSKISELNAQVQSLQQENATLKSASEQAAGAGDQAAQAAQVAAAKLTEAEESNRALSAQNEQLKDQVDRLAAQVDQLTAQAAEAAGQADLGEQLNAVQHERDEFRARTEDLSRQLASAQQQVVVAQQQAEQIKNLSQQLEESKQREAQLRDQVSKVEPSTETGSLQKIAGAAAAASTEPERATAMLTLAMQLHDQYVDKGKAKAKEITELSQRKYDELIGKANDYSNRTRSEADEYNKNTHANADSYSEDTRSDADAYAAKTRQDADTYMQDRHNEADQYMAEKTEEGNAYLNRKKNEGDAYVAQKTQEGDQYLSDRQNEGNSYVAQKTNEADQYFSTKHSEADTYESEVQRRAADYDAKTRSAADDYAQQVRDNLESQSKVIEGNIQGLKQFETEYRARLTEFLGQLVSQVSDTNNYSQVDQNN
;
A
#
# COMPACT_ATOMS: atom_id res chain seq x y z
N MET A 1 35.44 -5.74 9.19
CA MET A 1 35.45 -4.36 8.67
C MET A 1 34.01 -3.88 8.53
N ALA A 2 33.78 -2.58 8.33
CA ALA A 2 32.43 -2.09 8.03
C ALA A 2 32.04 -2.55 6.62
N LEU A 3 30.86 -3.17 6.48
CA LEU A 3 30.30 -3.56 5.19
C LEU A 3 29.79 -2.30 4.49
N LEU A 4 30.17 -2.07 3.22
CA LEU A 4 29.68 -0.91 2.48
C LEU A 4 28.17 -1.01 2.24
N THR A 5 27.43 0.04 2.55
CA THR A 5 26.02 0.09 2.16
C THR A 5 25.89 0.44 0.67
N PRO A 6 24.77 0.09 0.01
CA PRO A 6 24.47 0.54 -1.35
C PRO A 6 24.44 2.07 -1.52
N LYS A 7 24.36 2.82 -0.41
CA LYS A 7 24.47 4.28 -0.38
C LYS A 7 25.94 4.72 -0.45
N ASP A 8 26.80 4.12 0.37
CA ASP A 8 28.25 4.40 0.36
C ASP A 8 28.86 4.12 -1.02
N ILE A 9 28.38 3.09 -1.72
CA ILE A 9 28.82 2.76 -3.09
C ILE A 9 28.40 3.84 -4.11
N ARG A 10 27.23 4.48 -3.92
CA ARG A 10 26.73 5.52 -4.84
C ARG A 10 27.30 6.91 -4.55
N GLU A 11 27.69 7.17 -3.31
CA GLU A 11 28.22 8.47 -2.88
C GLU A 11 29.76 8.52 -2.94
N HIS A 12 30.43 7.41 -3.30
CA HIS A 12 31.89 7.36 -3.46
C HIS A 12 32.37 8.16 -4.68
N THR A 13 33.35 9.04 -4.47
CA THR A 13 33.95 9.89 -5.51
C THR A 13 35.47 9.70 -5.57
N PHE A 14 35.97 9.10 -6.64
CA PHE A 14 37.39 8.90 -6.90
C PHE A 14 38.12 10.21 -7.22
N GLN A 15 39.41 10.31 -6.88
CA GLN A 15 40.22 11.48 -7.20
C GLN A 15 40.79 11.42 -8.62
N THR A 16 40.87 12.59 -9.27
CA THR A 16 41.38 12.73 -10.64
C THR A 16 42.86 13.05 -10.66
N VAL A 17 43.62 12.37 -11.51
CA VAL A 17 45.09 12.48 -11.52
C VAL A 17 45.52 13.78 -12.22
N ARG A 18 46.27 14.64 -11.51
CA ARG A 18 46.60 16.04 -11.92
C ARG A 18 47.20 16.28 -13.32
N PHE A 19 47.67 15.24 -14.03
CA PHE A 19 48.38 15.38 -15.32
C PHE A 19 47.96 14.35 -16.38
N LYS A 20 46.86 13.60 -16.18
CA LYS A 20 46.24 12.72 -17.19
C LYS A 20 44.74 12.69 -16.99
N GLU A 21 43.98 12.54 -18.08
CA GLU A 21 42.55 12.23 -17.97
C GLU A 21 42.40 10.81 -17.41
N GLY A 22 41.88 10.70 -16.18
CA GLY A 22 41.70 9.44 -15.47
C GLY A 22 41.54 9.60 -13.97
N TYR A 23 40.95 8.58 -13.34
CA TYR A 23 40.96 8.37 -11.90
C TYR A 23 42.21 7.61 -11.49
N ASP A 24 42.57 7.65 -10.21
CA ASP A 24 43.66 6.82 -9.68
C ASP A 24 43.25 5.34 -9.73
N VAL A 25 44.08 4.49 -10.35
CA VAL A 25 43.73 3.08 -10.59
C VAL A 25 43.79 2.29 -9.30
N ASP A 26 44.77 2.59 -8.44
CA ASP A 26 44.94 1.92 -7.15
C ASP A 26 43.74 2.22 -6.20
N GLU A 27 43.20 3.45 -6.24
CA GLU A 27 42.00 3.84 -5.47
C GLU A 27 40.72 3.14 -5.97
N VAL A 28 40.62 2.87 -7.28
CA VAL A 28 39.49 2.15 -7.88
C VAL A 28 39.56 0.66 -7.55
N ASP A 29 40.73 0.04 -7.65
CA ASP A 29 40.90 -1.38 -7.36
C ASP A 29 40.69 -1.68 -5.86
N ASP A 30 41.25 -0.87 -4.94
CA ASP A 30 41.01 -1.00 -3.48
C ASP A 30 39.50 -0.94 -3.13
N PHE A 31 38.75 -0.04 -3.80
CA PHE A 31 37.31 0.09 -3.60
C PHE A 31 36.52 -1.10 -4.17
N LEU A 32 36.94 -1.62 -5.34
CA LEU A 32 36.30 -2.80 -5.96
C LEU A 32 36.50 -4.07 -5.14
N ASP A 33 37.66 -4.26 -4.52
CA ASP A 33 37.91 -5.33 -3.56
C ASP A 33 37.00 -5.20 -2.32
N GLN A 34 36.84 -3.99 -1.79
CA GLN A 34 35.97 -3.71 -0.64
C GLN A 34 34.47 -3.95 -0.94
N VAL A 35 34.02 -3.61 -2.15
CA VAL A 35 32.68 -3.94 -2.64
C VAL A 35 32.52 -5.46 -2.82
N THR A 36 33.53 -6.15 -3.34
CA THR A 36 33.50 -7.60 -3.56
C THR A 36 33.42 -8.36 -2.23
N GLU A 37 34.24 -8.02 -1.24
CA GLU A 37 34.18 -8.61 0.11
C GLU A 37 32.81 -8.36 0.75
N THR A 38 32.25 -7.17 0.59
CA THR A 38 30.91 -6.80 1.10
C THR A 38 29.80 -7.63 0.44
N VAL A 39 29.84 -7.81 -0.88
CA VAL A 39 28.86 -8.62 -1.62
C VAL A 39 28.97 -10.10 -1.26
N GLU A 40 30.18 -10.62 -1.08
CA GLU A 40 30.39 -12.02 -0.67
C GLU A 40 29.92 -12.27 0.78
N ALA A 41 30.11 -11.30 1.68
CA ALA A 41 29.60 -11.34 3.05
C ALA A 41 28.06 -11.27 3.09
N LEU A 42 27.43 -10.34 2.36
CA LEU A 42 25.97 -10.28 2.22
C LEU A 42 25.41 -11.58 1.60
N GLY A 43 26.09 -12.14 0.60
CA GLY A 43 25.73 -13.42 0.00
C GLY A 43 25.74 -14.57 1.01
N LYS A 44 26.79 -14.68 1.83
CA LYS A 44 26.87 -15.68 2.90
C LYS A 44 25.78 -15.48 3.95
N GLN A 45 25.46 -14.24 4.31
CA GLN A 45 24.41 -13.91 5.28
C GLN A 45 23.00 -14.21 4.73
N ALA A 46 22.72 -13.91 3.46
CA ALA A 46 21.47 -14.25 2.79
C ALA A 46 21.27 -15.77 2.67
N VAL A 47 22.34 -16.53 2.37
CA VAL A 47 22.29 -18.01 2.33
C VAL A 47 22.05 -18.59 3.72
N ALA A 48 22.66 -18.04 4.78
CA ALA A 48 22.43 -18.47 6.16
C ALA A 48 20.97 -18.22 6.62
N VAL A 49 20.40 -17.05 6.29
CA VAL A 49 18.98 -16.75 6.57
C VAL A 49 18.04 -17.65 5.75
N GLY A 50 18.40 -17.95 4.50
CA GLY A 50 17.67 -18.92 3.67
C GLY A 50 17.68 -20.33 4.26
N GLN A 51 18.81 -20.80 4.79
CA GLN A 51 18.90 -22.11 5.43
C GLN A 51 18.11 -22.17 6.75
N ALA A 52 18.16 -21.13 7.58
CA ALA A 52 17.42 -21.06 8.84
C ALA A 52 15.89 -21.04 8.63
N THR A 53 15.40 -20.28 7.65
CA THR A 53 13.97 -20.24 7.29
C THR A 53 13.50 -21.57 6.69
N GLN A 54 14.35 -22.26 5.94
CA GLN A 54 14.01 -23.57 5.36
C GLN A 54 14.00 -24.72 6.39
N SER A 55 14.75 -24.62 7.50
CA SER A 55 14.62 -25.54 8.64
C SER A 55 13.37 -25.31 9.50
N LEU A 56 12.84 -24.08 9.57
CA LEU A 56 11.64 -23.77 10.35
C LEU A 56 10.34 -24.27 9.70
N GLY A 57 10.29 -24.31 8.35
CA GLY A 57 9.15 -24.80 7.59
C GLY A 57 8.63 -26.20 8.00
N PRO A 58 9.46 -27.27 8.06
CA PRO A 58 9.01 -28.60 8.45
C PRO A 58 8.61 -28.69 9.94
N ASP A 59 9.27 -27.95 10.84
CA ASP A 59 8.92 -27.96 12.26
C ASP A 59 7.57 -27.27 12.51
N VAL A 60 7.29 -26.14 11.84
CA VAL A 60 5.99 -25.47 11.87
C VAL A 60 4.90 -26.34 11.24
N ALA A 61 5.18 -27.03 10.14
CA ALA A 61 4.24 -27.98 9.53
C ALA A 61 3.95 -29.19 10.44
N GLY A 62 4.96 -29.70 11.15
CA GLY A 62 4.82 -30.75 12.15
C GLY A 62 3.97 -30.31 13.35
N LEU A 63 4.22 -29.11 13.88
CA LEU A 63 3.41 -28.50 14.93
C LEU A 63 1.96 -28.32 14.50
N ASN A 64 1.71 -27.77 13.30
CA ASN A 64 0.36 -27.51 12.82
C ASN A 64 -0.44 -28.83 12.57
N SER A 65 0.24 -29.87 12.09
CA SER A 65 -0.35 -31.22 11.98
C SER A 65 -0.73 -31.78 13.35
N LYS A 66 0.12 -31.59 14.36
CA LYS A 66 -0.10 -32.07 15.73
C LYS A 66 -1.18 -31.29 16.49
N ILE A 67 -1.31 -29.99 16.20
CA ILE A 67 -2.43 -29.15 16.67
C ILE A 67 -3.75 -29.64 16.06
N SER A 68 -3.75 -30.05 14.79
CA SER A 68 -4.93 -30.62 14.12
C SER A 68 -5.34 -31.97 14.73
N GLU A 69 -4.37 -32.86 15.00
CA GLU A 69 -4.61 -34.12 15.73
C GLU A 69 -5.16 -33.88 17.15
N LEU A 70 -4.56 -32.97 17.92
CA LEU A 70 -5.05 -32.64 19.27
C LEU A 70 -6.48 -32.09 19.25
N ASN A 71 -6.81 -31.19 18.30
CA ASN A 71 -8.18 -30.68 18.16
C ASN A 71 -9.19 -31.78 17.80
N ALA A 72 -8.83 -32.71 16.91
CA ALA A 72 -9.67 -33.87 16.60
C ALA A 72 -9.87 -34.78 17.82
N GLN A 73 -8.82 -34.97 18.63
CA GLN A 73 -8.87 -35.78 19.85
C GLN A 73 -9.72 -35.12 20.95
N VAL A 74 -9.64 -33.80 21.10
CA VAL A 74 -10.50 -33.01 22.01
C VAL A 74 -11.98 -33.08 21.59
N GLN A 75 -12.29 -32.96 20.29
CA GLN A 75 -13.68 -33.12 19.82
C GLN A 75 -14.22 -34.54 20.05
N SER A 76 -13.39 -35.57 19.84
CA SER A 76 -13.74 -36.96 20.13
C SER A 76 -14.06 -37.16 21.62
N LEU A 77 -13.21 -36.66 22.52
CA LEU A 77 -13.43 -36.71 23.97
C LEU A 77 -14.66 -35.91 24.41
N GLN A 78 -14.99 -34.79 23.75
CA GLN A 78 -16.23 -34.05 24.02
C GLN A 78 -17.48 -34.84 23.59
N GLN A 79 -17.45 -35.52 22.44
CA GLN A 79 -18.53 -36.41 22.02
C GLN A 79 -18.66 -37.63 22.93
N GLU A 80 -17.55 -38.24 23.37
CA GLU A 80 -17.60 -39.35 24.32
C GLU A 80 -18.17 -38.91 25.67
N ASN A 81 -17.78 -37.74 26.20
CA ASN A 81 -18.36 -37.18 27.42
C ASN A 81 -19.86 -36.87 27.28
N ALA A 82 -20.30 -36.33 26.15
CA ALA A 82 -21.73 -36.12 25.88
C ALA A 82 -22.50 -37.46 25.81
N THR A 83 -21.90 -38.49 25.25
CA THR A 83 -22.47 -39.84 25.14
C THR A 83 -22.53 -40.54 26.51
N LEU A 84 -21.48 -40.41 27.33
CA LEU A 84 -21.45 -40.91 28.70
C LEU A 84 -22.48 -40.19 29.59
N LYS A 85 -22.70 -38.89 29.37
CA LYS A 85 -23.74 -38.12 30.07
C LYS A 85 -25.14 -38.61 29.70
N SER A 86 -25.45 -38.81 28.42
CA SER A 86 -26.75 -39.35 28.01
C SER A 86 -26.96 -40.81 28.46
N ALA A 87 -25.90 -41.63 28.50
CA ALA A 87 -25.95 -42.97 29.07
C ALA A 87 -26.19 -42.96 30.60
N SER A 88 -25.63 -41.99 31.32
CA SER A 88 -25.90 -41.75 32.75
C SER A 88 -27.35 -41.34 32.99
N GLU A 89 -27.90 -40.46 32.15
CA GLU A 89 -29.30 -40.04 32.19
C GLU A 89 -30.26 -41.20 31.88
N GLN A 90 -29.89 -42.11 30.97
CA GLN A 90 -30.66 -43.35 30.70
C GLN A 90 -30.52 -44.41 31.82
N ALA A 91 -29.37 -44.48 32.50
CA ALA A 91 -29.16 -45.40 33.62
C ALA A 91 -30.00 -45.06 34.87
N ALA A 92 -30.50 -43.82 34.98
CA ALA A 92 -31.42 -43.41 36.04
C ALA A 92 -32.80 -44.10 36.00
N GLY A 93 -33.10 -44.88 34.93
CA GLY A 93 -34.41 -45.54 34.73
C GLY A 93 -34.52 -47.02 35.13
N ALA A 94 -33.43 -47.72 35.51
CA ALA A 94 -33.44 -49.18 35.71
C ALA A 94 -32.72 -49.65 37.00
N GLY A 95 -33.52 -50.05 38.00
CA GLY A 95 -33.13 -50.08 39.42
C GLY A 95 -32.22 -51.19 39.95
N ASP A 96 -31.67 -52.10 39.15
CA ASP A 96 -30.82 -53.21 39.66
C ASP A 96 -29.47 -53.40 38.95
N GLN A 97 -29.21 -52.73 37.80
CA GLN A 97 -27.88 -52.73 37.16
C GLN A 97 -26.98 -51.56 37.61
N ALA A 98 -27.55 -50.63 38.39
CA ALA A 98 -26.91 -49.36 38.78
C ALA A 98 -25.61 -49.54 39.58
N ALA A 99 -25.47 -50.60 40.40
CA ALA A 99 -24.28 -50.78 41.25
C ALA A 99 -23.01 -51.11 40.45
N GLN A 100 -23.12 -51.96 39.41
CA GLN A 100 -21.98 -52.28 38.53
C GLN A 100 -21.70 -51.13 37.55
N ALA A 101 -22.74 -50.48 37.03
CA ALA A 101 -22.59 -49.29 36.19
C ALA A 101 -21.89 -48.14 36.94
N ALA A 102 -22.22 -47.91 38.22
CA ALA A 102 -21.58 -46.89 39.04
C ALA A 102 -20.08 -47.16 39.29
N GLN A 103 -19.68 -48.42 39.50
CA GLN A 103 -18.26 -48.77 39.64
C GLN A 103 -17.47 -48.58 38.34
N VAL A 104 -18.04 -48.95 37.19
CA VAL A 104 -17.40 -48.74 35.87
C VAL A 104 -17.34 -47.25 35.51
N ALA A 105 -18.39 -46.48 35.82
CA ALA A 105 -18.39 -45.03 35.64
C ALA A 105 -17.36 -44.33 36.54
N ALA A 106 -17.24 -44.74 37.81
CA ALA A 106 -16.23 -44.21 38.72
C ALA A 106 -14.80 -44.53 38.25
N ALA A 107 -14.52 -45.76 37.82
CA ALA A 107 -13.22 -46.14 37.29
C ALA A 107 -12.85 -45.33 36.03
N LYS A 108 -13.79 -45.17 35.09
CA LYS A 108 -13.60 -44.33 33.90
C LYS A 108 -13.43 -42.85 34.22
N LEU A 109 -14.08 -42.34 35.27
CA LEU A 109 -13.91 -40.95 35.71
C LEU A 109 -12.48 -40.73 36.25
N THR A 110 -11.96 -41.67 37.06
CA THR A 110 -10.56 -41.60 37.54
C THR A 110 -9.55 -41.72 36.40
N GLU A 111 -9.79 -42.61 35.42
CA GLU A 111 -8.94 -42.76 34.23
C GLU A 111 -8.96 -41.49 33.35
N ALA A 112 -10.12 -40.82 33.23
CA ALA A 112 -10.26 -39.53 32.56
C ALA A 112 -9.58 -38.38 33.34
N GLU A 113 -9.63 -38.38 34.68
CA GLU A 113 -8.92 -37.41 35.53
C GLU A 113 -7.38 -37.56 35.45
N GLU A 114 -6.87 -38.80 35.40
CA GLU A 114 -5.45 -39.05 35.16
C GLU A 114 -5.02 -38.63 33.75
N SER A 115 -5.84 -38.90 32.73
CA SER A 115 -5.63 -38.40 31.36
C SER A 115 -5.58 -36.87 31.29
N ASN A 116 -6.50 -36.18 31.98
CA ASN A 116 -6.53 -34.72 32.05
C ASN A 116 -5.31 -34.14 32.80
N ARG A 117 -4.82 -34.81 33.84
CA ARG A 117 -3.56 -34.46 34.51
C ARG A 117 -2.35 -34.64 33.59
N ALA A 118 -2.29 -35.72 32.83
CA ALA A 118 -1.23 -35.96 31.86
C ALA A 118 -1.21 -34.90 30.75
N LEU A 119 -2.38 -34.56 30.19
CA LEU A 119 -2.54 -33.47 29.22
C LEU A 119 -2.14 -32.11 29.81
N SER A 120 -2.52 -31.83 31.06
CA SER A 120 -2.14 -30.58 31.75
C SER A 120 -0.62 -30.46 31.91
N ALA A 121 0.05 -31.52 32.38
CA ALA A 121 1.51 -31.55 32.50
C ALA A 121 2.22 -31.43 31.14
N GLN A 122 1.64 -31.99 30.08
CA GLN A 122 2.17 -31.90 28.72
C GLN A 122 2.01 -30.48 28.13
N ASN A 123 0.89 -29.81 28.41
CA ASN A 123 0.68 -28.39 28.09
C ASN A 123 1.65 -27.48 28.85
N GLU A 124 1.95 -27.79 30.11
CA GLU A 124 2.93 -27.07 30.92
C GLU A 124 4.36 -27.24 30.35
N GLN A 125 4.74 -28.44 29.91
CA GLN A 125 6.00 -28.66 29.18
C GLN A 125 6.07 -27.93 27.83
N LEU A 126 4.97 -27.86 27.08
CA LEU A 126 4.90 -27.10 25.82
C LEU A 126 5.05 -25.59 26.09
N LYS A 127 4.42 -25.08 27.15
CA LYS A 127 4.58 -23.70 27.60
C LYS A 127 6.04 -23.39 27.96
N ASP A 128 6.69 -24.26 28.72
CA ASP A 128 8.11 -24.20 29.05
C ASP A 128 9.06 -24.23 27.84
N GLN A 129 8.62 -24.79 26.70
CA GLN A 129 9.35 -24.77 25.43
C GLN A 129 9.09 -23.47 24.66
N VAL A 130 7.83 -23.01 24.60
CA VAL A 130 7.45 -21.74 23.97
C VAL A 130 8.13 -20.55 24.67
N ASP A 131 8.13 -20.53 26.00
CA ASP A 131 8.78 -19.46 26.79
C ASP A 131 10.32 -19.45 26.58
N ARG A 132 10.93 -20.62 26.32
CA ARG A 132 12.36 -20.74 25.93
C ARG A 132 12.63 -20.28 24.50
N LEU A 133 11.76 -20.62 23.55
CA LEU A 133 11.84 -20.13 22.17
C LEU A 133 11.63 -18.61 22.10
N ALA A 134 10.70 -18.06 22.87
CA ALA A 134 10.48 -16.63 22.99
C ALA A 134 11.74 -15.90 23.52
N ALA A 135 12.40 -16.42 24.56
CA ALA A 135 13.66 -15.86 25.05
C ALA A 135 14.80 -15.93 24.00
N GLN A 136 14.82 -16.96 23.16
CA GLN A 136 15.77 -17.05 22.04
C GLN A 136 15.46 -16.05 20.92
N VAL A 137 14.17 -15.83 20.61
CA VAL A 137 13.73 -14.81 19.66
C VAL A 137 14.08 -13.42 20.18
N ASP A 138 13.76 -13.08 21.44
CA ASP A 138 14.12 -11.80 22.05
C ASP A 138 15.64 -11.53 21.98
N GLN A 139 16.47 -12.57 22.19
CA GLN A 139 17.93 -12.46 22.08
C GLN A 139 18.41 -12.20 20.65
N LEU A 140 17.77 -12.81 19.64
CA LEU A 140 18.04 -12.56 18.22
C LEU A 140 17.49 -11.20 17.76
N THR A 141 16.33 -10.78 18.25
CA THR A 141 15.72 -9.48 17.99
C THR A 141 16.55 -8.35 18.59
N ALA A 142 17.13 -8.53 19.78
CA ALA A 142 18.09 -7.58 20.35
C ALA A 142 19.36 -7.46 19.48
N GLN A 143 19.92 -8.57 19.00
CA GLN A 143 21.07 -8.55 18.08
C GLN A 143 20.73 -7.92 16.72
N ALA A 144 19.50 -8.08 16.21
CA ALA A 144 19.04 -7.43 14.99
C ALA A 144 18.80 -5.92 15.18
N ALA A 145 18.29 -5.51 16.35
CA ALA A 145 18.06 -4.11 16.70
C ALA A 145 19.37 -3.32 16.91
N GLU A 146 20.43 -3.96 17.42
CA GLU A 146 21.78 -3.36 17.44
C GLU A 146 22.39 -3.21 16.03
N ALA A 147 21.94 -4.00 15.05
CA ALA A 147 22.49 -4.03 13.69
C ALA A 147 21.76 -3.13 12.67
N ALA A 148 20.50 -2.74 12.90
CA ALA A 148 19.68 -2.06 11.89
C ALA A 148 18.83 -0.91 12.45
N GLY A 149 19.34 0.32 12.34
CA GLY A 149 18.57 1.54 12.55
C GLY A 149 17.74 1.92 11.31
N GLN A 150 16.59 1.28 11.10
CA GLN A 150 15.64 1.62 10.01
C GLN A 150 14.17 1.46 10.45
N ALA A 151 13.31 2.35 9.97
CA ALA A 151 11.96 2.58 10.51
C ALA A 151 10.96 1.43 10.29
N ASP A 152 11.12 0.63 9.23
CA ASP A 152 10.22 -0.49 8.89
C ASP A 152 10.18 -1.58 9.98
N LEU A 153 11.24 -1.71 10.78
CA LEU A 153 11.27 -2.63 11.91
C LEU A 153 10.29 -2.21 13.02
N GLY A 154 9.92 -0.93 13.11
CA GLY A 154 9.01 -0.38 14.10
C GLY A 154 7.55 -0.81 13.89
N GLU A 155 7.08 -0.92 12.65
CA GLU A 155 5.73 -1.43 12.37
C GLU A 155 5.63 -2.92 12.64
N GLN A 156 6.64 -3.71 12.27
CA GLN A 156 6.67 -5.15 12.59
C GLN A 156 6.77 -5.40 14.10
N LEU A 157 7.55 -4.59 14.84
CA LEU A 157 7.58 -4.65 16.31
C LEU A 157 6.23 -4.32 16.95
N ASN A 158 5.51 -3.32 16.44
CA ASN A 158 4.17 -2.98 16.93
C ASN A 158 3.15 -4.11 16.63
N ALA A 159 3.20 -4.72 15.44
CA ALA A 159 2.35 -5.85 15.10
C ALA A 159 2.58 -7.06 16.04
N VAL A 160 3.84 -7.45 16.24
CA VAL A 160 4.21 -8.55 17.15
C VAL A 160 3.87 -8.24 18.62
N GLN A 161 4.00 -6.98 19.05
CA GLN A 161 3.51 -6.58 20.38
C GLN A 161 1.98 -6.70 20.50
N HIS A 162 1.23 -6.35 19.45
CA HIS A 162 -0.22 -6.43 19.47
C HIS A 162 -0.72 -7.88 19.53
N GLU A 163 -0.10 -8.80 18.77
CA GLU A 163 -0.39 -10.24 18.84
C GLU A 163 -0.05 -10.81 20.24
N ARG A 164 1.11 -10.47 20.80
CA ARG A 164 1.52 -10.90 22.15
C ARG A 164 0.50 -10.47 23.21
N ASP A 165 -0.02 -9.25 23.10
CA ASP A 165 -0.96 -8.71 24.08
C ASP A 165 -2.38 -9.29 23.89
N GLU A 166 -2.79 -9.64 22.66
CA GLU A 166 -3.95 -10.51 22.40
C GLU A 166 -3.78 -11.91 23.04
N PHE A 167 -2.63 -12.56 22.87
CA PHE A 167 -2.37 -13.87 23.47
C PHE A 167 -2.39 -13.83 25.00
N ARG A 168 -1.90 -12.74 25.62
CA ARG A 168 -2.04 -12.51 27.06
C ARG A 168 -3.50 -12.33 27.47
N ALA A 169 -4.28 -11.51 26.75
CA ALA A 169 -5.70 -11.31 27.05
C ALA A 169 -6.51 -12.62 26.96
N ARG A 170 -6.27 -13.43 25.91
CA ARG A 170 -6.89 -14.77 25.77
C ARG A 170 -6.46 -15.72 26.89
N THR A 171 -5.20 -15.67 27.33
CA THR A 171 -4.69 -16.49 28.45
C THR A 171 -5.34 -16.09 29.78
N GLU A 172 -5.49 -14.79 30.04
CA GLU A 172 -6.19 -14.31 31.23
C GLU A 172 -7.67 -14.73 31.22
N ASP A 173 -8.36 -14.59 30.09
CA ASP A 173 -9.78 -14.98 30.02
C ASP A 173 -9.97 -16.49 30.22
N LEU A 174 -9.10 -17.32 29.63
CA LEU A 174 -9.08 -18.76 29.87
C LEU A 174 -8.84 -19.10 31.36
N SER A 175 -7.98 -18.34 32.05
CA SER A 175 -7.75 -18.51 33.49
C SER A 175 -8.98 -18.15 34.33
N ARG A 176 -9.74 -17.12 33.92
CA ARG A 176 -10.99 -16.70 34.58
C ARG A 176 -12.11 -17.71 34.35
N GLN A 177 -12.19 -18.29 33.14
CA GLN A 177 -13.12 -19.38 32.83
C GLN A 177 -12.78 -20.65 33.64
N LEU A 178 -11.50 -21.00 33.79
CA LEU A 178 -11.08 -22.14 34.62
C LEU A 178 -11.44 -21.93 36.11
N ALA A 179 -11.22 -20.72 36.63
CA ALA A 179 -11.59 -20.37 38.00
C ALA A 179 -13.12 -20.43 38.23
N SER A 180 -13.92 -19.95 37.28
CA SER A 180 -15.39 -20.03 37.38
C SER A 180 -15.91 -21.47 37.30
N ALA A 181 -15.29 -22.32 36.46
CA ALA A 181 -15.60 -23.74 36.37
C ALA A 181 -15.26 -24.48 37.69
N GLN A 182 -14.09 -24.22 38.29
CA GLN A 182 -13.76 -24.76 39.62
C GLN A 182 -14.77 -24.32 40.69
N GLN A 183 -15.22 -23.07 40.66
CA GLN A 183 -16.20 -22.57 41.62
C GLN A 183 -17.59 -23.22 41.43
N GLN A 184 -18.01 -23.53 40.21
CA GLN A 184 -19.22 -24.31 39.94
C GLN A 184 -19.14 -25.74 40.49
N VAL A 185 -17.98 -26.40 40.42
CA VAL A 185 -17.77 -27.74 41.00
C VAL A 185 -17.96 -27.72 42.53
N VAL A 186 -17.45 -26.69 43.22
CA VAL A 186 -17.64 -26.54 44.68
C VAL A 186 -19.11 -26.33 45.05
N VAL A 187 -19.86 -25.54 44.26
CA VAL A 187 -21.31 -25.36 44.47
C VAL A 187 -22.09 -26.66 44.24
N ALA A 188 -21.74 -27.43 43.20
CA ALA A 188 -22.35 -28.74 42.94
C ALA A 188 -22.10 -29.74 44.08
N GLN A 189 -20.90 -29.75 44.66
CA GLN A 189 -20.59 -30.57 45.83
C GLN A 189 -21.44 -30.19 47.06
N GLN A 190 -21.62 -28.90 47.34
CA GLN A 190 -22.49 -28.46 48.44
C GLN A 190 -23.97 -28.85 48.22
N GLN A 191 -24.47 -28.79 46.99
CA GLN A 191 -25.85 -29.21 46.68
C GLN A 191 -26.04 -30.73 46.88
N ALA A 192 -25.06 -31.55 46.47
CA ALA A 192 -25.10 -33.00 46.72
C ALA A 192 -25.19 -33.33 48.23
N GLU A 193 -24.48 -32.57 49.06
CA GLU A 193 -24.46 -32.75 50.51
C GLU A 193 -25.77 -32.28 51.18
N GLN A 194 -26.43 -31.24 50.63
CA GLN A 194 -27.78 -30.85 51.03
C GLN A 194 -28.82 -31.93 50.69
N ILE A 195 -28.79 -32.49 49.47
CA ILE A 195 -29.70 -33.56 49.04
C ILE A 195 -29.61 -34.78 49.96
N LYS A 196 -28.39 -35.14 50.40
CA LYS A 196 -28.15 -36.22 51.37
C LYS A 196 -28.77 -35.96 52.76
N ASN A 197 -28.79 -34.71 53.22
CA ASN A 197 -29.43 -34.36 54.49
C ASN A 197 -30.97 -34.36 54.40
N LEU A 198 -31.54 -33.92 53.26
CA LEU A 198 -32.99 -33.93 53.05
C LEU A 198 -33.55 -35.36 52.96
N SER A 199 -32.84 -36.29 52.32
CA SER A 199 -33.30 -37.69 52.22
C SER A 199 -33.32 -38.40 53.57
N GLN A 200 -32.40 -38.07 54.48
CA GLN A 200 -32.39 -38.58 55.85
C GLN A 200 -33.61 -38.09 56.66
N GLN A 201 -33.96 -36.80 56.56
CA GLN A 201 -35.14 -36.25 57.24
C GLN A 201 -36.46 -36.84 56.74
N LEU A 202 -36.56 -37.15 55.44
CA LEU A 202 -37.76 -37.76 54.85
C LEU A 202 -38.05 -39.13 55.48
N GLU A 203 -37.02 -39.93 55.72
CA GLU A 203 -37.18 -41.28 56.27
C GLU A 203 -37.57 -41.26 57.76
N GLU A 204 -37.03 -40.33 58.55
CA GLU A 204 -37.46 -40.09 59.93
C GLU A 204 -38.91 -39.58 60.04
N SER A 205 -39.45 -38.96 58.98
CA SER A 205 -40.85 -38.52 58.93
C SER A 205 -41.80 -39.73 58.76
N LYS A 206 -41.49 -40.63 57.82
CA LYS A 206 -42.29 -41.85 57.56
C LYS A 206 -42.40 -42.74 58.80
N GLN A 207 -41.33 -42.88 59.58
CA GLN A 207 -41.33 -43.70 60.80
C GLN A 207 -42.28 -43.14 61.88
N ARG A 208 -42.42 -41.81 61.97
CA ARG A 208 -43.38 -41.17 62.90
C ARG A 208 -44.83 -41.38 62.47
N GLU A 209 -45.13 -41.32 61.18
CA GLU A 209 -46.47 -41.56 60.66
C GLU A 209 -46.94 -43.00 60.97
N ALA A 210 -46.07 -43.99 60.78
CA ALA A 210 -46.37 -45.39 61.09
C ALA A 210 -46.72 -45.62 62.57
N GLN A 211 -46.03 -44.93 63.50
CA GLN A 211 -46.29 -45.05 64.95
C GLN A 211 -47.62 -44.44 65.38
N LEU A 212 -48.05 -43.34 64.76
CA LEU A 212 -49.35 -42.72 65.04
C LEU A 212 -50.52 -43.61 64.59
N ARG A 213 -50.34 -44.32 63.47
CA ARG A 213 -51.36 -45.22 62.91
C ARG A 213 -51.69 -46.41 63.83
N ASP A 214 -50.72 -46.90 64.60
CA ASP A 214 -50.93 -48.01 65.56
C ASP A 214 -51.58 -47.59 66.90
N GLN A 215 -51.67 -46.28 67.18
CA GLN A 215 -52.33 -45.76 68.37
C GLN A 215 -53.84 -45.58 68.16
N VAL A 216 -54.26 -45.22 66.94
CA VAL A 216 -55.67 -44.99 66.58
C VAL A 216 -56.49 -46.29 66.56
N SER A 217 -55.86 -47.45 66.34
CA SER A 217 -56.54 -48.76 66.27
C SER A 217 -57.07 -49.30 67.60
N LYS A 218 -56.76 -48.66 68.74
CA LYS A 218 -57.00 -49.19 70.09
C LYS A 218 -58.24 -48.62 70.82
N VAL A 219 -59.05 -47.77 70.17
CA VAL A 219 -60.13 -47.03 70.86
C VAL A 219 -61.47 -47.03 70.09
N GLU A 220 -62.30 -48.05 70.33
CA GLU A 220 -63.75 -48.03 70.04
C GLU A 220 -64.54 -48.61 71.23
N PRO A 221 -65.55 -47.91 71.78
CA PRO A 221 -66.37 -48.40 72.90
C PRO A 221 -67.76 -48.91 72.45
N SER A 222 -68.29 -49.89 73.19
CA SER A 222 -69.61 -50.51 72.96
C SER A 222 -70.79 -49.78 73.62
N THR A 223 -72.02 -50.10 73.19
CA THR A 223 -73.26 -49.43 73.61
C THR A 223 -74.33 -50.39 74.15
N GLU A 224 -75.32 -49.80 74.85
CA GLU A 224 -76.64 -50.34 75.26
C GLU A 224 -76.76 -51.21 76.52
N THR A 225 -77.34 -50.65 77.59
CA THR A 225 -77.96 -51.42 78.70
C THR A 225 -79.02 -50.65 79.53
N GLY A 226 -79.67 -49.62 78.97
CA GLY A 226 -80.55 -48.71 79.75
C GLY A 226 -82.07 -48.94 79.66
N SER A 227 -82.57 -49.60 78.61
CA SER A 227 -84.01 -49.70 78.31
C SER A 227 -84.75 -50.75 79.14
N LEU A 228 -84.10 -51.87 79.44
CA LEU A 228 -84.70 -53.00 80.18
C LEU A 228 -85.12 -52.65 81.61
N GLN A 229 -84.44 -51.69 82.25
CA GLN A 229 -84.60 -51.41 83.67
C GLN A 229 -85.85 -50.56 83.99
N LYS A 230 -86.43 -49.85 83.00
CA LYS A 230 -87.66 -49.06 83.19
C LYS A 230 -88.94 -49.88 83.10
N ILE A 231 -88.94 -50.98 82.35
CA ILE A 231 -90.13 -51.84 82.17
C ILE A 231 -90.45 -52.58 83.48
N ALA A 232 -89.42 -52.99 84.25
CA ALA A 232 -89.60 -53.66 85.54
C ALA A 232 -90.24 -52.79 86.63
N GLY A 233 -90.02 -51.47 86.61
CA GLY A 233 -90.48 -50.57 87.68
C GLY A 233 -91.98 -50.28 87.68
N ALA A 234 -92.63 -50.25 86.51
CA ALA A 234 -94.04 -49.88 86.40
C ALA A 234 -95.02 -51.00 86.82
N ALA A 235 -94.56 -52.25 86.88
CA ALA A 235 -95.37 -53.42 87.21
C ALA A 235 -95.88 -53.46 88.67
N ALA A 236 -95.33 -52.61 89.55
CA ALA A 236 -95.55 -52.67 90.99
C ALA A 236 -96.78 -51.91 91.52
N ALA A 237 -97.49 -51.13 90.69
CA ALA A 237 -98.34 -50.03 91.16
C ALA A 237 -99.89 -50.20 91.07
N ALA A 238 -100.42 -51.28 90.49
CA ALA A 238 -101.88 -51.46 90.32
C ALA A 238 -102.46 -52.58 91.22
N SER A 239 -103.71 -52.46 91.66
CA SER A 239 -104.27 -53.26 92.76
C SER A 239 -105.24 -54.39 92.40
N THR A 240 -105.66 -54.54 91.13
CA THR A 240 -106.40 -55.74 90.67
C THR A 240 -105.82 -56.30 89.36
N GLU A 241 -106.03 -57.59 89.10
CA GLU A 241 -105.39 -58.31 87.99
C GLU A 241 -105.88 -57.91 86.58
N PRO A 242 -107.20 -57.68 86.34
CA PRO A 242 -107.68 -57.16 85.06
C PRO A 242 -107.15 -55.74 84.78
N GLU A 243 -107.12 -54.89 85.81
CA GLU A 243 -106.61 -53.51 85.70
C GLU A 243 -105.09 -53.47 85.47
N ARG A 244 -104.32 -54.37 86.12
CA ARG A 244 -102.89 -54.56 85.82
C ARG A 244 -102.65 -54.90 84.36
N ALA A 245 -103.38 -55.88 83.82
CA ALA A 245 -103.22 -56.30 82.43
C ALA A 245 -103.60 -55.17 81.45
N THR A 246 -104.72 -54.48 81.68
CA THR A 246 -105.14 -53.34 80.85
C THR A 246 -104.16 -52.17 80.95
N ALA A 247 -103.70 -51.81 82.16
CA ALA A 247 -102.72 -50.73 82.35
C ALA A 247 -101.35 -51.06 81.74
N MET A 248 -100.88 -52.31 81.86
CA MET A 248 -99.67 -52.78 81.19
C MET A 248 -99.82 -52.74 79.67
N LEU A 249 -100.96 -53.17 79.12
CA LEU A 249 -101.21 -53.12 77.68
C LEU A 249 -101.29 -51.67 77.16
N THR A 250 -102.00 -50.78 77.86
CA THR A 250 -102.07 -49.36 77.51
C THR A 250 -100.69 -48.69 77.59
N LEU A 251 -99.91 -48.97 78.64
CA LEU A 251 -98.54 -48.45 78.78
C LEU A 251 -97.59 -49.04 77.72
N ALA A 252 -97.74 -50.32 77.38
CA ALA A 252 -96.97 -50.97 76.31
C ALA A 252 -97.32 -50.40 74.94
N MET A 253 -98.60 -50.11 74.66
CA MET A 253 -99.03 -49.42 73.43
C MET A 253 -98.49 -47.99 73.39
N GLN A 254 -98.62 -47.21 74.47
CA GLN A 254 -98.05 -45.85 74.53
C GLN A 254 -96.52 -45.84 74.38
N LEU A 255 -95.82 -46.81 74.98
CA LEU A 255 -94.37 -46.93 74.86
C LEU A 255 -93.97 -47.39 73.45
N HIS A 256 -94.71 -48.34 72.86
CA HIS A 256 -94.56 -48.78 71.47
C HIS A 256 -94.74 -47.61 70.50
N ASP A 257 -95.84 -46.88 70.60
CA ASP A 257 -96.14 -45.75 69.72
C ASP A 257 -95.11 -44.62 69.90
N GLN A 258 -94.66 -44.37 71.14
CA GLN A 258 -93.55 -43.47 71.40
C GLN A 258 -92.24 -43.94 70.76
N TYR A 259 -91.91 -45.24 70.78
CA TYR A 259 -90.73 -45.78 70.10
C TYR A 259 -90.88 -45.78 68.57
N VAL A 260 -92.08 -46.03 68.03
CA VAL A 260 -92.38 -45.96 66.60
C VAL A 260 -92.27 -44.53 66.10
N ASP A 261 -92.79 -43.54 66.82
CA ASP A 261 -92.69 -42.14 66.42
C ASP A 261 -91.28 -41.58 66.63
N LYS A 262 -90.56 -41.99 67.68
CA LYS A 262 -89.11 -41.75 67.79
C LYS A 262 -88.34 -42.40 66.64
N GLY A 263 -88.73 -43.60 66.21
CA GLY A 263 -88.15 -44.31 65.06
C GLY A 263 -88.39 -43.58 63.74
N LYS A 264 -89.63 -43.14 63.47
CA LYS A 264 -89.97 -42.31 62.30
C LYS A 264 -89.24 -40.97 62.32
N ALA A 265 -89.17 -40.31 63.47
CA ALA A 265 -88.44 -39.05 63.64
C ALA A 265 -86.93 -39.25 63.40
N LYS A 266 -86.32 -40.31 63.96
CA LYS A 266 -84.91 -40.64 63.75
C LYS A 266 -84.63 -41.03 62.30
N ALA A 267 -85.51 -41.79 61.66
CA ALA A 267 -85.39 -42.14 60.25
C ALA A 267 -85.42 -40.87 59.37
N LYS A 268 -86.38 -39.96 59.61
CA LYS A 268 -86.46 -38.67 58.91
C LYS A 268 -85.22 -37.80 59.15
N GLU A 269 -84.76 -37.68 60.40
CA GLU A 269 -83.53 -36.97 60.76
C GLU A 269 -82.30 -37.55 60.03
N ILE A 270 -82.18 -38.88 59.98
CA ILE A 270 -81.11 -39.58 59.25
C ILE A 270 -81.21 -39.30 57.75
N THR A 271 -82.39 -39.38 57.13
CA THR A 271 -82.57 -39.06 55.71
C THR A 271 -82.20 -37.61 55.41
N GLU A 272 -82.70 -36.64 56.17
CA GLU A 272 -82.40 -35.20 55.99
C GLU A 272 -80.92 -34.86 56.25
N LEU A 273 -80.26 -35.55 57.19
CA LEU A 273 -78.84 -35.38 57.47
C LEU A 273 -77.97 -36.08 56.42
N SER A 274 -78.41 -37.22 55.89
CA SER A 274 -77.71 -37.94 54.82
C SER A 274 -77.81 -37.20 53.49
N GLN A 275 -78.98 -36.64 53.17
CA GLN A 275 -79.17 -35.87 51.95
C GLN A 275 -78.37 -34.56 52.00
N ARG A 276 -78.40 -33.82 53.12
CA ARG A 276 -77.51 -32.65 53.30
C ARG A 276 -76.02 -33.01 53.18
N LYS A 277 -75.57 -34.11 53.79
CA LYS A 277 -74.18 -34.58 53.64
C LYS A 277 -73.84 -35.01 52.22
N TYR A 278 -74.78 -35.60 51.49
CA TYR A 278 -74.60 -35.95 50.08
C TYR A 278 -74.47 -34.69 49.21
N ASP A 279 -75.38 -33.74 49.36
CA ASP A 279 -75.37 -32.47 48.61
C ASP A 279 -74.10 -31.65 48.94
N GLU A 280 -73.67 -31.62 50.20
CA GLU A 280 -72.40 -31.01 50.64
C GLU A 280 -71.18 -31.70 50.03
N LEU A 281 -71.15 -33.04 49.98
CA LEU A 281 -70.04 -33.80 49.42
C LEU A 281 -69.95 -33.61 47.90
N ILE A 282 -71.08 -33.67 47.19
CA ILE A 282 -71.15 -33.45 45.75
C ILE A 282 -70.80 -31.99 45.40
N GLY A 283 -71.26 -31.02 46.19
CA GLY A 283 -70.86 -29.61 46.07
C GLY A 283 -69.35 -29.46 46.14
N LYS A 284 -68.72 -29.94 47.23
CA LYS A 284 -67.25 -29.89 47.41
C LYS A 284 -66.49 -30.63 46.31
N ALA A 285 -66.99 -31.77 45.83
CA ALA A 285 -66.38 -32.52 44.75
C ALA A 285 -66.44 -31.78 43.40
N ASN A 286 -67.58 -31.15 43.10
CA ASN A 286 -67.75 -30.31 41.92
C ASN A 286 -66.88 -29.04 41.98
N ASP A 287 -66.86 -28.35 43.12
CA ASP A 287 -66.03 -27.16 43.34
C ASP A 287 -64.54 -27.50 43.18
N TYR A 288 -64.09 -28.62 43.76
CA TYR A 288 -62.73 -29.12 43.59
C TYR A 288 -62.44 -29.44 42.12
N SER A 289 -63.30 -30.20 41.44
CA SER A 289 -63.11 -30.56 40.03
C SER A 289 -63.10 -29.35 39.10
N ASN A 290 -63.97 -28.36 39.32
CA ASN A 290 -64.02 -27.13 38.54
C ASN A 290 -62.75 -26.30 38.76
N ARG A 291 -62.31 -26.15 40.02
CA ARG A 291 -61.07 -25.44 40.33
C ARG A 291 -59.84 -26.11 39.69
N THR A 292 -59.67 -27.43 39.84
CA THR A 292 -58.55 -28.15 39.23
C THR A 292 -58.56 -28.05 37.70
N ARG A 293 -59.74 -28.04 37.06
CA ARG A 293 -59.84 -27.77 35.61
C ARG A 293 -59.41 -26.35 35.26
N SER A 294 -59.93 -25.34 35.95
CA SER A 294 -59.56 -23.95 35.70
C SER A 294 -58.06 -23.68 35.92
N GLU A 295 -57.48 -24.22 37.00
CA GLU A 295 -56.04 -24.13 37.30
C GLU A 295 -55.21 -24.85 36.21
N ALA A 296 -55.67 -26.00 35.70
CA ALA A 296 -54.99 -26.72 34.62
C ALA A 296 -55.08 -26.01 33.25
N ASP A 297 -56.26 -25.46 32.91
CA ASP A 297 -56.48 -24.70 31.68
C ASP A 297 -55.66 -23.40 31.69
N GLU A 298 -55.60 -22.71 32.84
CA GLU A 298 -54.78 -21.51 33.03
C GLU A 298 -53.27 -21.82 32.95
N TYR A 299 -52.82 -22.89 33.61
CA TYR A 299 -51.43 -23.37 33.52
C TYR A 299 -51.05 -23.74 32.08
N ASN A 300 -51.90 -24.46 31.37
CA ASN A 300 -51.69 -24.83 29.98
C ASN A 300 -51.57 -23.58 29.09
N LYS A 301 -52.51 -22.63 29.23
CA LYS A 301 -52.51 -21.37 28.48
C LYS A 301 -51.23 -20.56 28.74
N ASN A 302 -50.81 -20.43 30.00
CA ASN A 302 -49.59 -19.71 30.37
C ASN A 302 -48.33 -20.42 29.83
N THR A 303 -48.31 -21.75 29.83
CA THR A 303 -47.21 -22.54 29.27
C THR A 303 -47.07 -22.32 27.76
N HIS A 304 -48.18 -22.34 27.01
CA HIS A 304 -48.17 -22.04 25.57
C HIS A 304 -47.76 -20.59 25.30
N ALA A 305 -48.37 -19.61 25.98
CA ALA A 305 -48.02 -18.20 25.79
C ALA A 305 -46.53 -17.90 26.06
N ASN A 306 -45.94 -18.51 27.09
CA ASN A 306 -44.51 -18.37 27.39
C ASN A 306 -43.64 -19.05 26.31
N ALA A 307 -44.05 -20.22 25.80
CA ALA A 307 -43.32 -20.93 24.75
C ALA A 307 -43.38 -20.20 23.40
N ASP A 308 -44.54 -19.63 23.06
CA ASP A 308 -44.75 -18.84 21.85
C ASP A 308 -43.89 -17.55 21.91
N SER A 309 -43.95 -16.80 23.02
CA SER A 309 -43.11 -15.61 23.26
C SER A 309 -41.63 -15.93 23.13
N TYR A 310 -41.14 -16.98 23.79
CA TYR A 310 -39.74 -17.41 23.70
C TYR A 310 -39.34 -17.78 22.27
N SER A 311 -40.24 -18.41 21.50
CA SER A 311 -39.99 -18.73 20.09
C SER A 311 -40.01 -17.49 19.19
N GLU A 312 -40.79 -16.46 19.51
CA GLU A 312 -40.79 -15.19 18.78
C GLU A 312 -39.50 -14.40 19.05
N ASP A 313 -39.12 -14.26 20.33
CA ASP A 313 -37.88 -13.59 20.75
C ASP A 313 -36.65 -14.25 20.09
N THR A 314 -36.54 -15.59 20.18
CA THR A 314 -35.43 -16.36 19.58
C THR A 314 -35.34 -16.18 18.06
N ARG A 315 -36.49 -16.06 17.36
CA ARG A 315 -36.51 -15.80 15.91
C ARG A 315 -36.12 -14.37 15.59
N SER A 316 -36.63 -13.40 16.35
CA SER A 316 -36.29 -11.98 16.22
C SER A 316 -34.78 -11.76 16.37
N ASP A 317 -34.16 -12.35 17.40
CA ASP A 317 -32.72 -12.25 17.64
C ASP A 317 -31.91 -12.92 16.51
N ALA A 318 -32.35 -14.08 16.01
CA ALA A 318 -31.70 -14.77 14.90
C ALA A 318 -31.81 -13.97 13.58
N ASP A 319 -32.97 -13.39 13.28
CA ASP A 319 -33.20 -12.55 12.10
C ASP A 319 -32.39 -11.24 12.19
N ALA A 320 -32.32 -10.62 13.38
CA ALA A 320 -31.50 -9.44 13.62
C ALA A 320 -30.00 -9.73 13.45
N TYR A 321 -29.51 -10.85 13.98
CA TYR A 321 -28.13 -11.30 13.79
C TYR A 321 -27.84 -11.56 12.30
N ALA A 322 -28.71 -12.28 11.60
CA ALA A 322 -28.57 -12.55 10.17
C ALA A 322 -28.62 -11.28 9.31
N ALA A 323 -29.46 -10.30 9.66
CA ALA A 323 -29.50 -9.00 9.01
C ALA A 323 -28.18 -8.23 9.20
N LYS A 324 -27.66 -8.20 10.44
CA LYS A 324 -26.37 -7.57 10.74
C LYS A 324 -25.22 -8.24 9.98
N THR A 325 -25.13 -9.57 9.98
CA THR A 325 -24.08 -10.30 9.24
C THR A 325 -24.11 -10.00 7.74
N ARG A 326 -25.30 -9.83 7.13
CA ARG A 326 -25.41 -9.41 5.73
C ARG A 326 -24.93 -7.97 5.53
N GLN A 327 -25.34 -7.04 6.40
CA GLN A 327 -24.90 -5.64 6.33
C GLN A 327 -23.38 -5.49 6.48
N ASP A 328 -22.78 -6.22 7.44
CA ASP A 328 -21.33 -6.22 7.66
C ASP A 328 -20.59 -6.79 6.44
N ALA A 329 -21.13 -7.83 5.80
CA ALA A 329 -20.58 -8.42 4.57
C ALA A 329 -20.73 -7.49 3.34
N ASP A 330 -21.89 -6.85 3.16
CA ASP A 330 -22.12 -5.88 2.09
C ASP A 330 -21.18 -4.67 2.22
N THR A 331 -20.96 -4.20 3.45
CA THR A 331 -20.02 -3.11 3.77
C THR A 331 -18.59 -3.53 3.44
N TYR A 332 -18.16 -4.71 3.90
CA TYR A 332 -16.83 -5.24 3.57
C TYR A 332 -16.61 -5.37 2.06
N MET A 333 -17.60 -5.88 1.31
CA MET A 333 -17.53 -5.95 -0.15
C MET A 333 -17.41 -4.57 -0.80
N GLN A 334 -18.17 -3.58 -0.33
CA GLN A 334 -18.11 -2.20 -0.81
C GLN A 334 -16.72 -1.59 -0.57
N ASP A 335 -16.14 -1.77 0.63
CA ASP A 335 -14.81 -1.25 0.96
C ASP A 335 -13.71 -1.92 0.12
N ARG A 336 -13.77 -3.25 -0.06
CA ARG A 336 -12.84 -3.97 -0.96
C ARG A 336 -12.95 -3.54 -2.42
N HIS A 337 -14.15 -3.17 -2.90
CA HIS A 337 -14.33 -2.56 -4.21
C HIS A 337 -13.73 -1.15 -4.28
N ASN A 338 -13.98 -0.31 -3.28
CA ASN A 338 -13.42 1.05 -3.21
C ASN A 338 -11.88 1.04 -3.19
N GLU A 339 -11.26 0.14 -2.41
CA GLU A 339 -9.80 -0.06 -2.39
C GLU A 339 -9.24 -0.51 -3.75
N ALA A 340 -9.93 -1.44 -4.42
CA ALA A 340 -9.54 -1.92 -5.75
C ALA A 340 -9.62 -0.81 -6.81
N ASP A 341 -10.69 -0.01 -6.79
CA ASP A 341 -10.86 1.12 -7.70
C ASP A 341 -9.80 2.21 -7.46
N GLN A 342 -9.45 2.50 -6.20
CA GLN A 342 -8.36 3.41 -5.84
C GLN A 342 -7.00 2.91 -6.36
N TYR A 343 -6.66 1.65 -6.12
CA TYR A 343 -5.43 1.03 -6.62
C TYR A 343 -5.34 1.07 -8.15
N MET A 344 -6.45 0.76 -8.84
CA MET A 344 -6.50 0.83 -10.30
C MET A 344 -6.37 2.26 -10.84
N ALA A 345 -6.92 3.25 -10.14
CA ALA A 345 -6.74 4.67 -10.48
C ALA A 345 -5.27 5.10 -10.32
N GLU A 346 -4.64 4.78 -9.18
CA GLU A 346 -3.23 5.05 -8.91
C GLU A 346 -2.31 4.44 -9.97
N LYS A 347 -2.49 3.15 -10.29
CA LYS A 347 -1.66 2.48 -11.32
C LYS A 347 -1.92 2.97 -12.75
N THR A 348 -3.12 3.47 -13.02
CA THR A 348 -3.42 4.17 -14.28
C THR A 348 -2.72 5.54 -14.34
N GLU A 349 -2.69 6.29 -13.24
CA GLU A 349 -1.98 7.57 -13.15
C GLU A 349 -0.46 7.40 -13.25
N GLU A 350 0.13 6.43 -12.54
CA GLU A 350 1.55 6.05 -12.68
C GLU A 350 1.91 5.70 -14.13
N GLY A 351 1.09 4.88 -14.80
CA GLY A 351 1.29 4.50 -16.20
C GLY A 351 1.22 5.71 -17.15
N ASN A 352 0.25 6.60 -16.95
CA ASN A 352 0.12 7.83 -17.73
C ASN A 352 1.30 8.80 -17.48
N ALA A 353 1.76 8.92 -16.24
CA ALA A 353 2.92 9.74 -15.88
C ALA A 353 4.21 9.19 -16.50
N TYR A 354 4.41 7.87 -16.50
CA TYR A 354 5.52 7.22 -17.18
C TYR A 354 5.49 7.46 -18.69
N LEU A 355 4.33 7.30 -19.33
CA LEU A 355 4.16 7.51 -20.77
C LEU A 355 4.40 8.97 -21.17
N ASN A 356 3.89 9.93 -20.39
CA ASN A 356 4.17 11.36 -20.59
C ASN A 356 5.67 11.69 -20.40
N ARG A 357 6.33 11.10 -19.40
CA ARG A 357 7.78 11.27 -19.21
C ARG A 357 8.57 10.75 -20.42
N LYS A 358 8.26 9.54 -20.91
CA LYS A 358 8.92 8.96 -22.08
C LYS A 358 8.65 9.73 -23.37
N LYS A 359 7.45 10.30 -23.52
CA LYS A 359 7.14 11.21 -24.62
C LYS A 359 7.99 12.49 -24.55
N ASN A 360 8.04 13.15 -23.39
CA ASN A 360 8.81 14.37 -23.20
C ASN A 360 10.33 14.14 -23.40
N GLU A 361 10.86 13.01 -22.95
CA GLU A 361 12.26 12.60 -23.23
C GLU A 361 12.51 12.45 -24.74
N GLY A 362 11.57 11.84 -25.48
CA GLY A 362 11.64 11.72 -26.94
C GLY A 362 11.54 13.07 -27.67
N ASP A 363 10.57 13.89 -27.30
CA ASP A 363 10.37 15.23 -27.87
C ASP A 363 11.59 16.13 -27.62
N ALA A 364 12.21 16.05 -26.44
CA ALA A 364 13.46 16.76 -26.11
C ALA A 364 14.66 16.25 -26.94
N TYR A 365 14.80 14.93 -27.12
CA TYR A 365 15.87 14.36 -27.96
C TYR A 365 15.73 14.80 -29.43
N VAL A 366 14.50 14.79 -29.96
CA VAL A 366 14.23 15.27 -31.32
C VAL A 366 14.57 16.76 -31.44
N ALA A 367 14.12 17.60 -30.49
CA ALA A 367 14.43 19.03 -30.49
C ALA A 367 15.94 19.31 -30.45
N GLN A 368 16.70 18.56 -29.63
CA GLN A 368 18.16 18.65 -29.60
C GLN A 368 18.77 18.28 -30.97
N LYS A 369 18.34 17.18 -31.60
CA LYS A 369 18.87 16.76 -32.90
C LYS A 369 18.48 17.67 -34.06
N THR A 370 17.32 18.32 -33.99
CA THR A 370 16.97 19.42 -34.91
C THR A 370 17.92 20.60 -34.71
N GLN A 371 18.15 21.05 -33.47
CA GLN A 371 19.05 22.17 -33.19
C GLN A 371 20.50 21.92 -33.63
N GLU A 372 21.04 20.72 -33.35
CA GLU A 372 22.38 20.31 -33.83
C GLU A 372 22.44 20.32 -35.37
N GLY A 373 21.38 19.88 -36.04
CA GLY A 373 21.27 19.89 -37.51
C GLY A 373 21.20 21.31 -38.10
N ASP A 374 20.41 22.19 -37.49
CA ASP A 374 20.28 23.60 -37.90
C ASP A 374 21.60 24.36 -37.72
N GLN A 375 22.33 24.12 -36.62
CA GLN A 375 23.68 24.64 -36.41
C GLN A 375 24.65 24.15 -37.48
N TYR A 376 24.67 22.83 -37.76
CA TYR A 376 25.53 22.27 -38.80
C TYR A 376 25.25 22.90 -40.18
N LEU A 377 23.98 23.09 -40.54
CA LEU A 377 23.60 23.75 -41.79
C LEU A 377 24.04 25.21 -41.85
N SER A 378 23.87 25.96 -40.76
CA SER A 378 24.36 27.34 -40.61
C SER A 378 25.88 27.43 -40.78
N ASP A 379 26.63 26.57 -40.10
CA ASP A 379 28.10 26.56 -40.17
C ASP A 379 28.59 26.23 -41.57
N ARG A 380 28.00 25.22 -42.23
CA ARG A 380 28.28 24.89 -43.63
C ARG A 380 27.95 26.03 -44.59
N GLN A 381 26.86 26.76 -44.36
CA GLN A 381 26.52 27.92 -45.16
C GLN A 381 27.52 29.07 -44.94
N ASN A 382 28.00 29.28 -43.71
CA ASN A 382 29.01 30.29 -43.39
C ASN A 382 30.39 29.94 -43.97
N GLU A 383 30.81 28.67 -43.92
CA GLU A 383 32.00 28.16 -44.62
C GLU A 383 31.91 28.43 -46.12
N GLY A 384 30.79 28.05 -46.75
CA GLY A 384 30.54 28.24 -48.18
C GLY A 384 30.57 29.71 -48.59
N ASN A 385 29.87 30.58 -47.85
CA ASN A 385 29.86 32.02 -48.06
C ASN A 385 31.27 32.63 -47.92
N SER A 386 32.05 32.18 -46.93
CA SER A 386 33.43 32.64 -46.70
C SER A 386 34.36 32.21 -47.84
N TYR A 387 34.24 30.97 -48.31
CA TYR A 387 35.00 30.48 -49.46
C TYR A 387 34.67 31.24 -50.75
N VAL A 388 33.39 31.50 -51.01
CA VAL A 388 32.95 32.31 -52.16
C VAL A 388 33.51 33.73 -52.04
N ALA A 389 33.37 34.39 -50.89
CA ALA A 389 33.91 35.73 -50.67
C ALA A 389 35.44 35.79 -50.84
N GLN A 390 36.18 34.77 -50.38
CA GLN A 390 37.62 34.67 -50.63
C GLN A 390 37.92 34.56 -52.13
N LYS A 391 37.22 33.69 -52.87
CA LYS A 391 37.45 33.52 -54.31
C LYS A 391 37.03 34.73 -55.15
N THR A 392 36.00 35.48 -54.74
CA THR A 392 35.67 36.77 -55.33
C THR A 392 36.80 37.78 -55.09
N ASN A 393 37.29 37.93 -53.85
CA ASN A 393 38.40 38.85 -53.55
C ASN A 393 39.70 38.49 -54.29
N GLU A 394 40.05 37.20 -54.38
CA GLU A 394 41.21 36.73 -55.17
C GLU A 394 41.06 37.09 -56.66
N ALA A 395 39.86 36.92 -57.23
CA ALA A 395 39.55 37.26 -58.61
C ALA A 395 39.61 38.77 -58.87
N ASP A 396 39.04 39.58 -57.97
CA ASP A 396 39.04 41.05 -58.05
C ASP A 396 40.47 41.62 -57.94
N GLN A 397 41.30 41.06 -57.04
CA GLN A 397 42.72 41.43 -56.93
C GLN A 397 43.50 41.06 -58.20
N TYR A 398 43.28 39.87 -58.75
CA TYR A 398 43.91 39.44 -60.00
C TYR A 398 43.51 40.36 -61.17
N PHE A 399 42.22 40.67 -61.28
CA PHE A 399 41.69 41.58 -62.30
C PHE A 399 42.28 42.99 -62.16
N SER A 400 42.29 43.56 -60.96
CA SER A 400 42.87 44.87 -60.67
C SER A 400 44.37 44.93 -61.00
N THR A 401 45.12 43.88 -60.66
CA THR A 401 46.55 43.76 -60.99
C THR A 401 46.75 43.73 -62.50
N LYS A 402 45.98 42.91 -63.22
CA LYS A 402 46.09 42.80 -64.69
C LYS A 402 45.64 44.07 -65.41
N HIS A 403 44.68 44.81 -64.86
CA HIS A 403 44.29 46.11 -65.38
C HIS A 403 45.42 47.13 -65.21
N SER A 404 46.02 47.23 -64.01
CA SER A 404 47.14 48.14 -63.76
C SER A 404 48.41 47.79 -64.57
N GLU A 405 48.68 46.51 -64.81
CA GLU A 405 49.72 46.08 -65.75
C GLU A 405 49.43 46.55 -67.19
N ALA A 406 48.18 46.46 -67.65
CA ALA A 406 47.75 46.91 -68.97
C ALA A 406 47.83 48.44 -69.10
N ASP A 407 47.37 49.21 -68.11
CA ASP A 407 47.47 50.67 -68.07
C ASP A 407 48.92 51.15 -68.13
N THR A 408 49.81 50.43 -67.43
CA THR A 408 51.26 50.70 -67.44
C THR A 408 51.86 50.40 -68.82
N TYR A 409 51.49 49.28 -69.44
CA TYR A 409 51.94 48.93 -70.79
C TYR A 409 51.43 49.92 -71.84
N GLU A 410 50.16 50.34 -71.76
CA GLU A 410 49.62 51.38 -72.64
C GLU A 410 50.37 52.70 -72.46
N SER A 411 50.63 53.12 -71.22
CA SER A 411 51.42 54.32 -70.91
C SER A 411 52.84 54.24 -71.48
N GLU A 412 53.50 53.07 -71.40
CA GLU A 412 54.80 52.85 -72.05
C GLU A 412 54.73 52.95 -73.57
N VAL A 413 53.71 52.36 -74.20
CA VAL A 413 53.52 52.41 -75.66
C VAL A 413 53.26 53.84 -76.12
N GLN A 414 52.38 54.58 -75.44
CA GLN A 414 52.12 56.00 -75.70
C GLN A 414 53.40 56.84 -75.54
N ARG A 415 54.19 56.60 -74.48
CA ARG A 415 55.47 57.28 -74.28
C ARG A 415 56.48 56.96 -75.38
N ARG A 416 56.64 55.70 -75.78
CA ARG A 416 57.55 55.29 -76.87
C ARG A 416 57.13 55.92 -78.20
N ALA A 417 55.83 56.02 -78.47
CA ALA A 417 55.31 56.73 -79.64
C ALA A 417 55.65 58.23 -79.58
N ALA A 418 55.41 58.90 -78.45
CA ALA A 418 55.76 60.31 -78.26
C ALA A 418 57.27 60.58 -78.37
N ASP A 419 58.12 59.72 -77.79
CA ASP A 419 59.58 59.81 -77.89
C ASP A 419 60.06 59.58 -79.35
N TYR A 420 59.39 58.72 -80.12
CA TYR A 420 59.68 58.48 -81.54
C TYR A 420 59.27 59.66 -82.42
N ASP A 421 58.07 60.21 -82.19
CA ASP A 421 57.58 61.42 -82.87
C ASP A 421 58.49 62.62 -82.56
N ALA A 422 58.90 62.80 -81.29
CA ALA A 422 59.81 63.86 -80.89
C ALA A 422 61.19 63.74 -81.56
N LYS A 423 61.76 62.53 -81.63
CA LYS A 423 63.02 62.28 -82.36
C LYS A 423 62.88 62.56 -83.85
N THR A 424 61.79 62.13 -84.47
CA THR A 424 61.51 62.37 -85.89
C THR A 424 61.39 63.87 -86.18
N ARG A 425 60.71 64.64 -85.31
CA ARG A 425 60.63 66.10 -85.42
C ARG A 425 61.99 66.77 -85.23
N SER A 426 62.72 66.43 -84.16
CA SER A 426 64.06 66.99 -83.92
C SER A 426 65.00 66.75 -85.10
N ALA A 427 65.05 65.51 -85.63
CA ALA A 427 65.88 65.20 -86.78
C ALA A 427 65.47 65.96 -88.05
N ALA A 428 64.18 66.24 -88.23
CA ALA A 428 63.69 67.07 -89.32
C ALA A 428 64.05 68.57 -89.13
N ASP A 429 63.96 69.09 -87.90
CA ASP A 429 64.34 70.45 -87.54
C ASP A 429 65.86 70.66 -87.67
N ASP A 430 66.67 69.71 -87.19
CA ASP A 430 68.14 69.67 -87.33
C ASP A 430 68.55 69.64 -88.81
N TYR A 431 67.91 68.78 -89.62
CA TYR A 431 68.14 68.73 -91.07
C TYR A 431 67.75 70.05 -91.75
N ALA A 432 66.60 70.62 -91.40
CA ALA A 432 66.16 71.91 -91.92
C ALA A 432 67.12 73.04 -91.51
N GLN A 433 67.73 72.98 -90.32
CA GLN A 433 68.76 73.91 -89.89
C GLN A 433 70.07 73.71 -90.66
N GLN A 434 70.54 72.48 -90.82
CA GLN A 434 71.73 72.18 -91.62
C GLN A 434 71.60 72.69 -93.07
N VAL A 435 70.41 72.57 -93.67
CA VAL A 435 70.10 73.13 -94.99
C VAL A 435 70.15 74.67 -94.97
N ARG A 436 69.58 75.33 -93.95
CA ARG A 436 69.66 76.80 -93.78
C ARG A 436 71.11 77.28 -93.62
N ASP A 437 71.89 76.65 -92.75
CA ASP A 437 73.29 77.02 -92.48
C ASP A 437 74.17 76.82 -93.72
N ASN A 438 73.91 75.77 -94.52
CA ASN A 438 74.59 75.54 -95.80
C ASN A 438 74.23 76.63 -96.83
N LEU A 439 72.95 77.00 -96.94
CA LEU A 439 72.49 78.09 -97.79
C LEU A 439 73.08 79.45 -97.36
N GLU A 440 73.20 79.72 -96.05
CA GLU A 440 73.83 80.95 -95.55
C GLU A 440 75.35 80.96 -95.87
N SER A 441 76.02 79.83 -95.71
CA SER A 441 77.44 79.67 -96.08
C SER A 441 77.65 79.90 -97.59
N GLN A 442 76.80 79.29 -98.44
CA GLN A 442 76.81 79.53 -99.88
C GLN A 442 76.54 81.00 -100.20
N SER A 443 75.60 81.65 -99.51
CA SER A 443 75.32 83.08 -99.68
C SER A 443 76.55 83.93 -99.34
N LYS A 444 77.25 83.65 -98.24
CA LYS A 444 78.50 84.34 -97.87
C LYS A 444 79.63 84.13 -98.88
N VAL A 445 79.75 82.93 -99.46
CA VAL A 445 80.71 82.66 -100.55
C VAL A 445 80.35 83.46 -101.81
N ILE A 446 79.07 83.52 -102.19
CA ILE A 446 78.59 84.32 -103.31
C ILE A 446 78.84 85.82 -103.05
N GLU A 447 78.58 86.30 -101.84
CA GLU A 447 78.78 87.69 -101.43
C GLU A 447 80.28 88.06 -101.42
N GLY A 448 81.16 87.17 -100.94
CA GLY A 448 82.61 87.31 -101.05
C GLY A 448 83.10 87.33 -102.51
N ASN A 449 82.55 86.47 -103.37
CA ASN A 449 82.83 86.50 -104.81
C ASN A 449 82.39 87.81 -105.45
N ILE A 450 81.23 88.37 -105.06
CA ILE A 450 80.76 89.69 -105.51
C ILE A 450 81.71 90.81 -105.04
N GLN A 451 82.22 90.75 -103.81
CA GLN A 451 83.22 91.71 -103.32
C GLN A 451 84.54 91.59 -104.09
N GLY A 452 85.04 90.37 -104.32
CA GLY A 452 86.23 90.12 -105.14
C GLY A 452 86.07 90.60 -106.59
N LEU A 453 84.88 90.41 -107.19
CA LEU A 453 84.54 90.95 -108.51
C LEU A 453 84.52 92.48 -108.53
N LYS A 454 83.97 93.14 -107.51
CA LYS A 454 84.01 94.61 -107.37
C LYS A 454 85.43 95.14 -107.17
N GLN A 455 86.27 94.42 -106.44
CA GLN A 455 87.67 94.78 -106.24
C GLN A 455 88.47 94.62 -107.54
N PHE A 456 88.26 93.52 -108.27
CA PHE A 456 88.77 93.32 -109.62
C PHE A 456 88.30 94.41 -110.59
N GLU A 457 87.02 94.80 -110.55
CA GLU A 457 86.50 95.92 -111.37
C GLU A 457 87.19 97.24 -111.02
N THR A 458 87.46 97.48 -109.73
CA THR A 458 88.16 98.69 -109.24
C THR A 458 89.62 98.71 -109.72
N GLU A 459 90.34 97.60 -109.60
CA GLU A 459 91.71 97.46 -110.12
C GLU A 459 91.76 97.55 -111.65
N TYR A 460 90.78 96.96 -112.35
CA TYR A 460 90.66 97.06 -113.80
C TYR A 460 90.42 98.50 -114.25
N ARG A 461 89.53 99.24 -113.57
CA ARG A 461 89.32 100.68 -113.78
C ARG A 461 90.58 101.50 -113.48
N ALA A 462 91.33 101.16 -112.43
CA ALA A 462 92.60 101.83 -112.12
C ALA A 462 93.64 101.62 -113.22
N ARG A 463 93.84 100.37 -113.68
CA ARG A 463 94.75 100.05 -114.80
C ARG A 463 94.31 100.68 -116.12
N LEU A 464 93.00 100.75 -116.38
CA LEU A 464 92.45 101.45 -117.55
C LEU A 464 92.75 102.95 -117.48
N THR A 465 92.65 103.56 -116.30
CA THR A 465 92.98 104.97 -116.07
C THR A 465 94.48 105.23 -116.27
N GLU A 466 95.34 104.34 -115.76
CA GLU A 466 96.79 104.40 -115.93
C GLU A 466 97.21 104.24 -117.40
N PHE A 467 96.61 103.30 -118.13
CA PHE A 467 96.81 103.10 -119.56
C PHE A 467 96.39 104.33 -120.40
N LEU A 468 95.24 104.94 -120.07
CA LEU A 468 94.79 106.19 -120.70
C LEU A 468 95.73 107.37 -120.36
N GLY A 469 96.27 107.43 -119.15
CA GLY A 469 97.28 108.43 -118.76
C GLY A 469 98.59 108.31 -119.55
N GLN A 470 99.07 107.08 -119.77
CA GLN A 470 100.23 106.82 -120.62
C GLN A 470 99.99 107.25 -122.08
N LEU A 471 98.79 106.98 -122.62
CA LEU A 471 98.38 107.40 -123.96
C LEU A 471 98.34 108.93 -124.13
N VAL A 472 97.88 109.67 -123.12
CA VAL A 472 97.87 111.15 -123.14
C VAL A 472 99.29 111.73 -123.09
N SER A 473 100.17 111.15 -122.27
CA SER A 473 101.58 111.54 -122.19
C SER A 473 102.28 111.39 -123.55
N GLN A 474 102.02 110.28 -124.26
CA GLN A 474 102.67 109.97 -125.54
C GLN A 474 102.26 110.88 -126.71
N VAL A 475 101.19 111.67 -126.57
CA VAL A 475 100.72 112.65 -127.57
C VAL A 475 101.24 114.07 -127.31
N SER A 476 101.76 114.35 -126.10
CA SER A 476 102.27 115.67 -125.69
C SER A 476 103.52 116.09 -126.46
N ASP A 477 104.49 115.19 -126.63
CA ASP A 477 105.87 115.55 -127.00
C ASP A 477 106.11 115.73 -128.51
N THR A 478 105.07 115.67 -129.35
CA THR A 478 105.23 115.65 -130.82
C THR A 478 104.97 117.00 -131.52
N ASN A 479 104.83 118.12 -130.80
CA ASN A 479 104.30 119.34 -131.42
C ASN A 479 104.87 120.70 -130.98
N ASN A 480 106.19 120.92 -131.14
CA ASN A 480 106.68 122.26 -131.55
C ASN A 480 108.11 122.30 -132.13
N TYR A 481 108.23 122.72 -133.39
CA TYR A 481 109.46 123.27 -133.97
C TYR A 481 109.12 124.17 -135.17
N SER A 482 109.77 125.34 -135.26
CA SER A 482 109.97 126.23 -136.43
C SER A 482 109.26 127.59 -136.48
N GLN A 483 110.06 128.60 -136.92
CA GLN A 483 109.76 129.99 -137.36
C GLN A 483 109.81 131.10 -136.26
N VAL A 484 110.38 132.31 -136.46
CA VAL A 484 111.27 132.85 -137.54
C VAL A 484 112.04 134.14 -137.09
N ASP A 485 112.84 134.74 -137.99
CA ASP A 485 113.44 136.11 -138.03
C ASP A 485 112.61 137.30 -137.41
N GLN A 486 113.12 138.52 -137.13
CA GLN A 486 114.42 139.21 -137.32
C GLN A 486 114.57 140.51 -136.47
N ASN A 487 115.83 140.95 -136.29
CA ASN A 487 116.33 142.31 -135.94
C ASN A 487 116.24 142.89 -134.51
N ASN A 488 117.42 143.34 -134.05
CA ASN A 488 117.83 143.97 -132.77
C ASN A 488 117.85 143.07 -131.52
#